data_AF-A0A484I8N0-F1
#
_entry.id   AF-A0A484I8N0-F1
#
_cell.length_a   1.000
_cell.length_b   1.000
_cell.length_c   1.000
_cell.angle_alpha   90.00
_cell.angle_beta   90.00
_cell.angle_gamma   90.00
#
_symmetry.space_group_name_H-M   'P 1'
#
loop_
_entity.id
_entity.type
_entity.pdbx_description
1 polymer ?
#
loop_
_entity_poly.entity_id
_entity_poly.type
_entity_poly.pdbx_seq_one_letter_code
_entity_poly.pdbx_strand_id
1 'polypeptide(L)'
;MISLKTQNPTLDTIKELSLADLAIMSFISQQLRKRLSGYFKIDAFTAPDPFSKDDEFSYLLVVDKSNTNRIIAFIALKDPSDLEIWDLLFGKDMLRMDVSKEEAMSLKQELMPKNTNNFFPIRKESSIIGYIAFTFEICGLKD
;
A
#
# COMPACT_ATOMS: atom_id res chain seq x y z
N MET A 1 -11.17 27.43 -5.96
CA MET A 1 -10.40 26.18 -5.79
C MET A 1 -11.04 25.39 -4.67
N ILE A 2 -11.76 24.32 -4.98
CA ILE A 2 -12.29 23.42 -3.95
C ILE A 2 -11.11 22.55 -3.55
N SER A 3 -10.56 22.80 -2.35
CA SER A 3 -9.67 21.84 -1.70
C SER A 3 -10.54 20.62 -1.38
N LEU A 4 -10.45 19.57 -2.21
CA LEU A 4 -10.89 18.25 -1.79
C LEU A 4 -10.07 17.94 -0.54
N LYS A 5 -10.70 18.00 0.63
CA LYS A 5 -10.10 17.48 1.85
C LYS A 5 -9.80 16.03 1.57
N THR A 6 -8.53 15.73 1.32
CA THR A 6 -8.01 14.38 1.21
C THR A 6 -8.34 13.69 2.53
N GLN A 7 -9.39 12.88 2.54
CA GLN A 7 -9.81 12.16 3.74
C GLN A 7 -9.07 10.83 3.75
N ASN A 8 -8.42 10.51 4.86
CA ASN A 8 -7.76 9.23 5.02
C ASN A 8 -8.82 8.11 5.01
N PRO A 9 -8.55 6.97 4.36
CA PRO A 9 -9.43 5.81 4.43
C PRO A 9 -9.64 5.38 5.89
N THR A 10 -10.89 5.08 6.21
CA THR A 10 -11.30 4.49 7.50
C THR A 10 -11.90 3.11 7.28
N LEU A 11 -12.04 2.33 8.36
CA LEU A 11 -12.67 1.01 8.30
C LEU A 11 -14.09 1.06 7.69
N ASP A 12 -14.88 2.06 8.06
CA ASP A 12 -16.25 2.20 7.55
C ASP A 12 -16.24 2.49 6.05
N THR A 13 -15.37 3.40 5.58
CA THR A 13 -15.28 3.72 4.14
C THR A 13 -14.74 2.56 3.30
N ILE A 14 -13.87 1.73 3.86
CA ILE A 14 -13.32 0.55 3.18
C ILE A 14 -14.39 -0.53 3.03
N LYS A 15 -15.26 -0.71 4.02
CA LYS A 15 -16.38 -1.68 3.97
C LYS A 15 -17.42 -1.33 2.92
N GLU A 16 -17.50 -0.07 2.52
CA GLU A 16 -18.41 0.42 1.49
C GLU A 16 -17.83 0.32 0.07
N LEU A 17 -16.59 -0.17 -0.10
CA LEU A 17 -15.97 -0.32 -1.42
C LEU A 17 -16.77 -1.29 -2.30
N SER A 18 -17.12 -0.82 -3.50
CA SER A 18 -17.81 -1.64 -4.49
C SER A 18 -16.87 -2.60 -5.19
N LEU A 19 -17.43 -3.59 -5.89
CA LEU A 19 -16.65 -4.48 -6.78
C LEU A 19 -15.88 -3.68 -7.85
N ALA A 20 -16.44 -2.58 -8.34
CA ALA A 20 -15.77 -1.70 -9.29
C ALA A 20 -14.55 -1.02 -8.66
N ASP A 21 -14.66 -0.58 -7.40
CA ASP A 21 -13.53 -0.01 -6.67
C ASP A 21 -12.41 -1.03 -6.47
N LEU A 22 -12.74 -2.27 -6.11
CA LEU A 22 -11.77 -3.36 -5.97
C LEU A 22 -11.07 -3.68 -7.30
N ALA A 23 -11.79 -3.68 -8.42
CA ALA A 23 -11.22 -3.87 -9.75
C ALA A 23 -10.26 -2.73 -10.12
N ILE A 24 -10.63 -1.48 -9.83
CA ILE A 24 -9.78 -0.30 -10.04
C ILE A 24 -8.52 -0.40 -9.17
N MET A 25 -8.67 -0.74 -7.88
CA MET A 25 -7.56 -0.93 -6.95
C MET A 25 -6.57 -1.97 -7.47
N SER A 26 -7.06 -3.15 -7.87
CA SER A 26 -6.22 -4.21 -8.43
C SER A 26 -5.46 -3.75 -9.68
N PHE A 27 -6.14 -3.09 -10.61
CA PHE A 27 -5.51 -2.58 -11.83
C PHE A 27 -4.43 -1.52 -11.54
N ILE A 28 -4.73 -0.52 -10.71
CA ILE A 28 -3.76 0.53 -10.35
C ILE A 28 -2.59 -0.07 -9.55
N SER A 29 -2.85 -1.04 -8.68
CA SER A 29 -1.83 -1.70 -7.87
C SER A 29 -0.82 -2.47 -8.74
N GLN A 30 -1.28 -3.12 -9.81
CA GLN A 30 -0.39 -3.74 -10.81
C GLN A 30 0.46 -2.70 -11.55
N GLN A 31 -0.12 -1.55 -11.90
CA GLN A 31 0.63 -0.45 -12.51
C GLN A 31 1.70 0.10 -11.57
N LEU A 32 1.36 0.28 -10.29
CA LEU A 32 2.31 0.72 -9.27
C LEU A 32 3.48 -0.24 -9.16
N ARG A 33 3.22 -1.56 -9.05
CA ARG A 33 4.28 -2.58 -9.00
C ARG A 33 5.23 -2.46 -10.19
N LYS A 34 4.69 -2.29 -11.41
CA LYS A 34 5.49 -2.11 -12.63
C LYS A 34 6.35 -0.85 -12.58
N ARG A 35 5.79 0.29 -12.13
CA ARG A 35 6.53 1.56 -11.99
C ARG A 35 7.66 1.41 -10.96
N LEU A 36 7.36 0.87 -9.80
CA LEU A 36 8.35 0.64 -8.74
C LEU A 36 9.47 -0.31 -9.17
N SER A 37 9.15 -1.36 -9.93
CA SER A 37 10.17 -2.32 -10.43
C SER A 37 11.20 -1.71 -11.39
N GLY A 38 10.93 -0.52 -11.94
CA GLY A 38 11.91 0.23 -12.74
C GLY A 38 13.00 0.91 -11.92
N TYR A 39 12.79 1.06 -10.61
CA TYR A 39 13.71 1.77 -9.70
C TYR A 39 14.19 0.89 -8.53
N PHE A 40 13.28 0.09 -7.96
CA PHE A 40 13.56 -0.83 -6.86
C PHE A 40 13.48 -2.28 -7.32
N LYS A 41 14.27 -3.14 -6.68
CA LYS A 41 14.06 -4.59 -6.80
C LYS A 41 12.99 -5.00 -5.78
N ILE A 42 11.88 -5.53 -6.29
CA ILE A 42 10.84 -6.15 -5.46
C ILE A 42 11.08 -7.66 -5.51
N ASP A 43 11.34 -8.28 -4.36
CA ASP A 43 11.59 -9.71 -4.29
C ASP A 43 10.34 -10.50 -4.74
N ALA A 44 10.54 -11.69 -5.32
CA ALA A 44 9.43 -12.53 -5.81
C ALA A 44 8.72 -13.30 -4.70
N PHE A 45 9.40 -13.48 -3.56
CA PHE A 45 8.86 -14.15 -2.38
C PHE A 45 8.41 -13.12 -1.36
N THR A 46 7.37 -13.47 -0.62
CA THR A 46 6.88 -12.64 0.47
C THR A 46 7.62 -12.92 1.78
N ALA A 47 7.53 -11.98 2.70
CA ALA A 47 8.11 -12.00 4.02
C ALA A 47 7.01 -12.03 5.10
N PRO A 48 7.36 -12.41 6.35
CA PRO A 48 6.47 -12.25 7.49
C PRO A 48 5.96 -10.81 7.63
N ASP A 49 4.73 -10.68 8.13
CA ASP A 49 4.03 -9.42 8.28
C ASP A 49 4.84 -8.36 9.07
N PRO A 50 5.24 -7.22 8.46
CA PRO A 50 6.03 -6.20 9.16
C PRO A 50 5.26 -5.50 10.28
N PHE A 51 3.93 -5.67 10.36
CA PHE A 51 3.13 -5.19 11.48
C PHE A 51 3.31 -6.02 12.76
N SER A 52 3.85 -7.23 12.67
CA SER A 52 4.03 -8.15 13.82
C SER A 52 5.36 -7.99 14.56
N LYS A 53 6.28 -7.15 14.08
CA LYS A 53 7.62 -6.97 14.64
C LYS A 53 7.72 -5.71 15.52
N ASP A 54 8.70 -5.71 16.42
CA ASP A 54 9.14 -4.56 17.23
C ASP A 54 9.99 -3.55 16.44
N ASP A 55 10.32 -3.87 15.18
CA ASP A 55 11.07 -2.98 14.30
C ASP A 55 10.26 -1.69 14.02
N GLU A 56 10.84 -0.52 14.31
CA GLU A 56 10.25 0.79 14.01
C GLU A 56 10.29 1.04 12.48
N PHE A 57 9.17 0.80 11.80
CA PHE A 57 8.98 1.21 10.41
C PHE A 57 8.18 2.51 10.32
N SER A 58 8.43 3.27 9.26
CA SER A 58 7.48 4.27 8.77
C SER A 58 6.39 3.57 7.96
N TYR A 59 5.13 3.69 8.38
CA TYR A 59 4.00 3.06 7.72
C TYR A 59 3.26 4.04 6.82
N LEU A 60 3.02 3.61 5.59
CA LEU A 60 2.48 4.45 4.53
C LEU A 60 1.39 3.69 3.79
N LEU A 61 0.36 4.41 3.36
CA LEU A 61 -0.59 3.96 2.36
C LEU A 61 -0.29 4.66 1.03
N VAL A 62 -0.46 3.92 -0.06
CA VAL A 62 -0.62 4.51 -1.39
C VAL A 62 -2.09 4.41 -1.75
N VAL A 63 -2.72 5.52 -2.08
CA VAL A 63 -4.16 5.59 -2.39
C VAL A 63 -4.39 6.20 -3.77
N ASP A 64 -5.54 5.89 -4.38
CA ASP A 64 -6.01 6.55 -5.59
C ASP A 64 -6.35 8.02 -5.29
N LYS A 65 -5.81 8.95 -6.07
CA LYS A 65 -6.05 10.38 -5.91
C LYS A 65 -7.50 10.77 -6.23
N SER A 66 -8.18 10.01 -7.09
CA SER A 66 -9.58 10.25 -7.46
C SER A 66 -10.57 9.77 -6.40
N ASN A 67 -10.16 8.82 -5.57
CA ASN A 67 -10.92 8.32 -4.43
C ASN A 67 -9.96 7.72 -3.39
N THR A 68 -9.69 8.45 -2.33
CA THR A 68 -8.68 8.08 -1.32
C THR A 68 -9.08 6.88 -0.47
N ASN A 69 -10.33 6.42 -0.56
CA ASN A 69 -10.77 5.17 0.08
C ASN A 69 -10.21 3.93 -0.62
N ARG A 70 -9.78 4.07 -1.88
CA ARG A 70 -9.16 3.00 -2.67
C ARG A 70 -7.68 2.89 -2.34
N ILE A 71 -7.36 2.00 -1.40
CA ILE A 71 -5.98 1.68 -1.05
C ILE A 71 -5.35 0.83 -2.16
N ILE A 72 -4.21 1.27 -2.66
CA ILE A 72 -3.46 0.63 -3.76
C ILE A 72 -2.33 -0.25 -3.22
N ALA A 73 -1.69 0.19 -2.15
CA ALA A 73 -0.64 -0.56 -1.48
C ALA A 73 -0.46 -0.12 -0.02
N PHE A 74 0.04 -1.05 0.79
CA PHE A 74 0.55 -0.81 2.13
C PHE A 74 2.07 -0.90 2.09
N ILE A 75 2.77 0.07 2.68
CA ILE A 75 4.23 0.11 2.69
C ILE A 75 4.73 0.27 4.13
N ALA A 76 5.74 -0.51 4.50
CA ALA A 76 6.51 -0.36 5.72
C ALA A 76 7.98 -0.10 5.36
N LEU A 77 8.47 1.13 5.55
CA LEU A 77 9.84 1.52 5.22
C LEU A 77 10.72 1.56 6.47
N LYS A 78 11.92 0.99 6.37
CA LYS A 78 12.95 1.11 7.42
C LYS A 78 13.62 2.47 7.38
N ASP A 79 13.78 3.02 6.18
CA ASP A 79 14.39 4.31 5.92
C ASP A 79 13.50 5.12 4.95
N PRO A 80 12.89 6.22 5.39
CA PRO A 80 12.09 7.11 4.54
C PRO A 80 12.94 8.14 3.76
N SER A 81 14.26 8.00 3.69
CA SER A 81 15.15 8.98 3.03
C SER A 81 14.85 9.25 1.55
N ASP A 82 14.20 8.31 0.84
CA ASP A 82 13.91 8.41 -0.60
C ASP A 82 12.45 8.83 -0.91
N LEU A 83 11.67 9.33 0.06
CA LEU A 83 10.22 9.60 -0.10
C LEU A 83 9.85 10.44 -1.32
N GLU A 84 10.69 11.39 -1.75
CA GLU A 84 10.46 12.20 -2.96
C GLU A 84 10.46 11.35 -4.25
N ILE A 85 11.31 10.31 -4.32
CA ILE A 85 11.36 9.38 -5.45
C ILE A 85 10.10 8.52 -5.48
N TRP A 86 9.63 8.09 -4.30
CA TRP A 86 8.36 7.38 -4.18
C TRP A 86 7.21 8.21 -4.73
N ASP A 87 7.10 9.48 -4.34
CA ASP A 87 6.05 10.38 -4.80
C ASP A 87 6.12 10.61 -6.33
N LEU A 88 7.33 10.68 -6.90
CA LEU A 88 7.50 10.73 -8.35
C LEU A 88 7.04 9.45 -9.06
N LEU A 89 7.28 8.28 -8.46
CA LEU A 89 6.85 6.98 -9.00
C LEU A 89 5.33 6.74 -8.85
N PHE A 90 4.71 7.32 -7.83
CA PHE A 90 3.25 7.38 -7.69
C PHE A 90 2.62 8.22 -8.81
N GLY A 91 3.34 9.25 -9.26
CA GLY A 91 2.93 10.09 -10.37
C GLY A 91 1.68 10.91 -10.02
N LYS A 92 0.89 11.27 -11.04
CA LYS A 92 -0.23 12.20 -10.84
C LYS A 92 -1.50 11.55 -10.27
N ASP A 93 -1.58 10.22 -10.30
CA ASP A 93 -2.83 9.45 -10.07
C ASP A 93 -2.90 8.85 -8.65
N MET A 94 -1.79 8.88 -7.90
CA MET A 94 -1.68 8.26 -6.58
C MET A 94 -1.18 9.27 -5.54
N LEU A 95 -1.54 9.06 -4.28
CA LEU A 95 -1.09 9.87 -3.15
C LEU A 95 -0.51 8.96 -2.06
N ARG A 96 0.56 9.44 -1.42
CA ARG A 96 1.06 8.87 -0.18
C ARG A 96 0.25 9.41 1.00
N MET A 97 -0.06 8.55 1.95
CA MET A 97 -0.58 8.94 3.26
C MET A 97 0.26 8.29 4.35
N ASP A 98 0.82 9.10 5.22
CA ASP A 98 1.51 8.62 6.41
C ASP A 98 0.45 8.22 7.45
N VAL A 99 0.58 7.04 8.05
CA VAL A 99 -0.40 6.47 8.98
C VAL A 99 0.28 5.80 10.16
N SER A 100 -0.44 5.63 11.27
CA SER A 100 0.08 4.85 12.38
C SER A 100 0.17 3.36 12.03
N LYS A 101 0.97 2.60 12.80
CA LYS A 101 1.06 1.15 12.69
C LYS A 101 -0.32 0.49 12.89
N GLU A 102 -1.04 0.95 13.91
CA GLU A 102 -2.35 0.45 14.32
C GLU A 102 -3.42 0.72 13.26
N GLU A 103 -3.40 1.90 12.67
CA GLU A 103 -4.29 2.28 11.57
C GLU A 103 -4.02 1.40 10.34
N ALA A 104 -2.77 1.34 9.88
CA ALA A 104 -2.39 0.54 8.72
C ALA A 104 -2.72 -0.95 8.91
N MET A 105 -2.46 -1.49 10.10
CA MET A 105 -2.79 -2.87 10.45
C MET A 105 -4.30 -3.12 10.43
N SER A 106 -5.10 -2.19 10.96
CA SER A 106 -6.57 -2.32 10.98
C SER A 106 -7.15 -2.31 9.57
N LEU A 107 -6.72 -1.36 8.72
CA LEU A 107 -7.17 -1.26 7.33
C LEU A 107 -6.73 -2.48 6.50
N LYS A 108 -5.50 -2.96 6.73
CA LYS A 108 -5.00 -4.18 6.08
C LYS A 108 -5.83 -5.39 6.45
N GLN A 109 -6.16 -5.58 7.73
CA GLN A 109 -6.94 -6.75 8.18
C GLN A 109 -8.36 -6.78 7.62
N GLU A 110 -8.93 -5.61 7.33
CA GLU A 110 -10.23 -5.51 6.66
C GLU A 110 -10.11 -5.88 5.17
N LEU A 111 -9.10 -5.36 4.47
CA LEU A 111 -8.92 -5.58 3.03
C LEU A 111 -8.33 -6.94 2.66
N MET A 112 -7.48 -7.51 3.51
CA MET A 112 -6.67 -8.69 3.20
C MET A 112 -6.91 -9.78 4.26
N PRO A 113 -7.10 -11.05 3.87
CA PRO A 113 -7.30 -12.14 4.84
C PRO A 113 -6.15 -12.23 5.85
N LYS A 114 -6.48 -12.57 7.09
CA LYS A 114 -5.52 -12.78 8.18
C LYS A 114 -4.52 -13.88 7.77
N ASN A 115 -3.23 -13.65 8.06
CA ASN A 115 -2.10 -14.60 7.86
C ASN A 115 -1.61 -14.84 6.42
N THR A 116 -1.88 -13.93 5.49
CA THR A 116 -1.50 -14.14 4.09
C THR A 116 0.01 -13.95 3.81
N ASN A 117 0.79 -13.36 4.72
CA ASN A 117 2.20 -13.00 4.47
C ASN A 117 2.35 -12.36 3.08
N ASN A 118 1.63 -11.28 2.80
CA ASN A 118 1.56 -10.66 1.47
C ASN A 118 2.53 -9.47 1.30
N PHE A 119 3.61 -9.44 2.06
CA PHE A 119 4.57 -8.34 2.02
C PHE A 119 5.82 -8.74 1.25
N PHE A 120 6.07 -8.08 0.12
CA PHE A 120 7.29 -8.25 -0.65
C PHE A 120 8.39 -7.34 -0.09
N PRO A 121 9.59 -7.89 0.20
CA PRO A 121 10.76 -7.06 0.45
C PRO A 121 11.06 -6.13 -0.74
N ILE A 122 11.32 -4.87 -0.44
CA ILE A 122 11.78 -3.86 -1.37
C ILE A 122 13.27 -3.65 -1.13
N ARG A 123 14.06 -3.74 -2.19
CA ARG A 123 15.50 -3.54 -2.15
C ARG A 123 15.92 -2.37 -3.02
N LYS A 124 16.81 -1.57 -2.46
CA LYS A 124 17.65 -0.63 -3.21
C LYS A 124 19.06 -1.21 -3.19
N GLU A 125 19.63 -1.44 -4.37
CA GLU A 125 20.87 -2.20 -4.54
C GLU A 125 20.75 -3.60 -3.90
N SER A 126 21.47 -3.85 -2.79
CA SER A 126 21.44 -5.13 -2.06
C SER A 126 20.67 -5.07 -0.73
N SER A 127 20.32 -3.88 -0.25
CA SER A 127 19.74 -3.66 1.08
C SER A 127 18.23 -3.67 1.05
N ILE A 128 17.60 -4.36 2.00
CA ILE A 128 16.14 -4.29 2.21
C ILE A 128 15.82 -2.96 2.87
N ILE A 129 15.17 -2.08 2.12
CA ILE A 129 14.76 -0.74 2.58
C ILE A 129 13.35 -0.73 3.15
N GLY A 130 12.56 -1.78 2.92
CA GLY A 130 11.20 -1.88 3.41
C GLY A 130 10.45 -3.06 2.82
N TYR A 131 9.14 -3.03 2.99
CA TYR A 131 8.22 -4.06 2.53
C TYR A 131 6.95 -3.42 1.95
N ILE A 132 6.39 -4.03 0.93
CA ILE A 132 5.15 -3.57 0.28
C ILE A 132 4.16 -4.72 0.11
N ALA A 133 2.91 -4.49 0.45
CA ALA A 133 1.79 -5.35 0.09
C ALA A 133 0.91 -4.63 -0.92
N PHE A 134 0.55 -5.34 -1.99
CA PHE A 134 -0.24 -4.79 -3.09
C PHE A 134 -1.70 -5.26 -2.98
N THR A 135 -2.66 -4.38 -3.27
CA THR A 135 -4.08 -4.74 -3.17
C THR A 135 -4.61 -5.62 -4.30
N PHE A 136 -3.84 -5.87 -5.36
CA PHE A 136 -4.19 -6.94 -6.31
C PHE A 136 -4.12 -8.35 -5.68
N GLU A 137 -3.50 -8.49 -4.50
CA GLU A 137 -3.43 -9.75 -3.74
C GLU A 137 -4.59 -9.93 -2.76
N ILE A 138 -5.63 -9.09 -2.86
CA ILE A 138 -6.88 -9.31 -2.15
C ILE A 138 -7.55 -10.55 -2.75
N CYS A 139 -7.24 -11.70 -2.16
CA CYS A 139 -7.91 -12.97 -2.44
C CYS A 139 -9.10 -13.11 -1.48
N GLY A 140 -10.31 -13.23 -2.02
CA GLY A 140 -11.50 -13.49 -1.21
C GLY A 140 -12.62 -12.47 -1.39
N LEU A 141 -12.96 -12.12 -2.64
CA LEU A 141 -14.34 -11.73 -2.93
C LEU A 141 -15.22 -12.88 -2.43
N LYS A 142 -15.86 -12.69 -1.28
CA LYS A 142 -17.02 -13.51 -0.94
C LYS A 142 -18.13 -13.04 -1.87
N ASP A 143 -18.55 -13.93 -2.77
CA ASP A 143 -19.85 -13.85 -3.42
C ASP A 143 -20.98 -13.73 -2.36
#